data_AF-A0A8K0RMT3-F1
#
_entry.id   AF-A0A8K0RMT3-F1
#
_cell.length_a   1.000
_cell.length_b   1.000
_cell.length_c   1.000
_cell.angle_alpha   90.00
_cell.angle_beta   90.00
_cell.angle_gamma   90.00
#
_symmetry.space_group_name_H-M   'P 1'
#
loop_
_entity.id
_entity.type
_entity.pdbx_description
1 polymer ?
#
loop_
_entity_poly.entity_id
_entity_poly.type
_entity_poly.pdbx_seq_one_letter_code
_entity_poly.pdbx_strand_id
1 'polypeptide(L)'
;MAITITASNLQSEPCSATYPYVLLSTYRLFVCQVCGFASVADEVATHLRTRHRDRQPDHRQDLVEKINQIPNTLHTQDELRDLRYPTNTIEPVPFLAPPKPDGLICRACGYIFRRINPRGRGRPPPNCHVSTYEPLWEEHVACQRFFPERAGSRWFQVNAQTRLQRDVRKRVHTNSSQSRVAPRELDQVSHSHLGELIDREETYW
;
A
#
# COMPACT_ATOMS: atom_id res chain seq x y z
N MET A 1 -13.04 -9.85 6.34
CA MET A 1 -12.21 -10.73 5.49
C MET A 1 -11.14 -9.87 4.82
N ALA A 2 -9.87 -10.06 5.17
CA ALA A 2 -8.76 -9.34 4.55
C ALA A 2 -8.41 -10.05 3.22
N ILE A 3 -8.49 -9.33 2.10
CA ILE A 3 -8.11 -9.87 0.80
C ILE A 3 -6.64 -9.57 0.60
N THR A 4 -5.80 -10.60 0.73
CA THR A 4 -4.40 -10.54 0.31
C THR A 4 -4.38 -10.53 -1.21
N ILE A 5 -4.17 -9.36 -1.83
CA ILE A 5 -4.12 -9.23 -3.29
C ILE A 5 -2.69 -9.54 -3.74
N THR A 6 -2.49 -10.71 -4.34
CA THR A 6 -1.28 -11.07 -5.09
C THR A 6 -1.43 -10.63 -6.55
N ALA A 7 -0.30 -10.26 -7.19
CA ALA A 7 -0.26 -9.71 -8.55
C ALA A 7 -1.00 -10.54 -9.61
N SER A 8 -1.15 -11.85 -9.39
CA SER A 8 -1.81 -12.79 -10.29
C SER A 8 -3.32 -12.56 -10.47
N ASN A 9 -3.97 -11.73 -9.63
CA ASN A 9 -5.41 -11.41 -9.73
C ASN A 9 -5.70 -9.99 -10.25
N LEU A 10 -4.69 -9.19 -10.58
CA LEU A 10 -4.87 -7.92 -11.27
C LEU A 10 -4.91 -8.17 -12.79
N GLN A 11 -5.89 -8.94 -13.26
CA GLN A 11 -6.15 -9.07 -14.69
C GLN A 11 -6.53 -7.70 -15.24
N SER A 12 -5.53 -7.03 -15.80
CA SER A 12 -5.62 -5.77 -16.50
C SER A 12 -5.08 -6.03 -17.90
N GLU A 13 -5.89 -6.66 -18.74
CA GLU A 13 -5.54 -6.82 -20.14
C GLU A 13 -5.77 -5.46 -20.84
N PRO A 14 -4.72 -4.85 -21.41
CA PRO A 14 -4.90 -3.68 -22.26
C PRO A 14 -5.55 -4.13 -23.56
N CYS A 15 -6.87 -4.09 -23.61
CA CYS A 15 -7.58 -4.15 -24.88
C CYS A 15 -7.27 -2.86 -25.64
N SER A 16 -6.62 -2.94 -26.80
CA SER A 16 -6.29 -1.79 -27.65
C SER A 16 -7.51 -0.94 -28.01
N ALA A 17 -8.72 -1.53 -27.93
CA ALA A 17 -9.99 -0.88 -28.19
C ALA A 17 -10.38 0.23 -27.18
N THR A 18 -9.81 0.24 -25.95
CA THR A 18 -10.13 1.26 -24.92
C THR A 18 -8.96 2.19 -24.62
N TYR A 19 -7.85 2.13 -25.36
CA TYR A 19 -6.70 3.00 -25.15
C TYR A 19 -7.11 4.48 -25.21
N PRO A 20 -6.79 5.31 -24.19
CA PRO A 20 -5.70 5.17 -23.23
C PRO A 20 -6.13 4.60 -21.87
N TYR A 21 -7.34 4.05 -21.77
CA TYR A 21 -7.88 3.50 -20.53
C TYR A 21 -7.67 2.00 -20.41
N VAL A 22 -7.36 1.59 -19.19
CA VAL A 22 -7.34 0.19 -18.76
C VAL A 22 -8.29 0.04 -17.58
N LEU A 23 -9.05 -1.04 -17.58
CA LEU A 23 -9.88 -1.41 -16.44
C LEU A 23 -9.04 -2.08 -15.36
N LEU A 24 -9.05 -1.53 -14.15
CA LEU A 24 -8.62 -2.24 -12.96
C LEU A 24 -9.82 -2.95 -12.35
N SER A 25 -10.09 -4.17 -12.83
CA SER A 25 -11.27 -4.99 -12.49
C SER A 25 -11.46 -5.15 -10.97
N THR A 26 -10.38 -5.38 -10.23
CA THR A 26 -10.38 -5.51 -8.76
C THR A 26 -10.97 -4.28 -8.06
N TYR A 27 -10.74 -3.10 -8.62
CA TYR A 27 -11.20 -1.82 -8.06
C TYR A 27 -12.40 -1.25 -8.80
N ARG A 28 -12.81 -1.88 -9.92
CA ARG A 28 -13.94 -1.46 -10.76
C ARG A 28 -13.75 -0.04 -11.34
N LEU A 29 -12.50 0.36 -11.55
CA LEU A 29 -12.11 1.71 -11.98
C LEU A 29 -11.35 1.68 -13.31
N PHE A 30 -11.45 2.77 -14.07
CA PHE A 30 -10.66 2.96 -15.29
C PHE A 30 -9.45 3.83 -15.00
N VAL A 31 -8.26 3.42 -15.43
CA VAL A 31 -7.03 4.20 -15.30
C VAL A 31 -6.58 4.72 -16.65
N CYS A 32 -6.41 6.03 -16.76
CA CYS A 32 -5.79 6.64 -17.93
C CYS A 32 -4.27 6.43 -17.85
N GLN A 33 -3.74 5.61 -18.77
CA GLN A 33 -2.30 5.27 -18.81
C GLN A 33 -1.39 6.48 -19.03
N VAL A 34 -1.90 7.53 -19.71
CA VAL A 34 -1.13 8.75 -19.97
C VAL A 34 -1.09 9.66 -18.75
N CYS A 35 -2.22 9.80 -18.05
CA CYS A 35 -2.31 10.66 -16.87
C CYS A 35 -1.85 9.98 -15.58
N GLY A 36 -1.89 8.65 -15.51
CA GLY A 36 -1.55 7.88 -14.31
C GLY A 36 -2.59 7.98 -13.20
N PHE A 37 -3.86 8.25 -13.53
CA PHE A 37 -4.93 8.41 -12.55
C PHE A 37 -6.19 7.66 -12.97
N ALA A 38 -6.96 7.25 -11.97
CA ALA A 38 -8.26 6.63 -12.14
C ALA A 38 -9.34 7.65 -12.51
N SER A 39 -10.42 7.16 -13.11
CA SER A 39 -11.66 7.84 -13.41
C SER A 39 -12.81 6.84 -13.27
N VAL A 40 -13.96 7.30 -12.80
CA VAL A 40 -15.21 6.54 -12.93
C VAL A 40 -15.69 6.60 -14.39
N ALA A 41 -16.54 5.66 -14.80
CA ALA A 41 -16.96 5.54 -16.21
C ALA A 41 -17.50 6.85 -16.79
N ASP A 42 -18.38 7.54 -16.05
CA ASP A 42 -19.05 8.76 -16.52
C ASP A 42 -18.10 9.96 -16.61
N GLU A 43 -16.96 9.92 -15.92
CA GLU A 43 -15.94 10.97 -15.97
C GLU A 43 -15.02 10.84 -17.18
N VAL A 44 -14.98 9.68 -17.85
CA VAL A 44 -14.06 9.42 -18.96
C VAL A 44 -14.27 10.40 -20.11
N ALA A 45 -15.53 10.67 -20.49
CA ALA A 45 -15.86 11.61 -21.55
C ALA A 45 -15.30 13.02 -21.25
N THR A 46 -15.49 13.48 -20.01
CA THR A 46 -15.02 14.79 -19.56
C THR A 46 -13.50 14.84 -19.45
N HIS A 47 -12.87 13.76 -18.97
CA HIS A 47 -11.42 13.64 -18.92
C HIS A 47 -10.78 13.71 -20.30
N LEU A 48 -11.28 12.93 -21.28
CA LEU A 48 -10.77 12.95 -22.65
C LEU A 48 -10.92 14.34 -23.27
N ARG A 49 -12.06 15.00 -23.07
CA ARG A 49 -12.29 16.36 -23.59
C ARG A 49 -11.34 17.40 -23.00
N THR A 50 -10.93 17.25 -21.74
CA THR A 50 -10.13 18.26 -21.04
C THR A 50 -8.63 18.01 -21.12
N ARG A 51 -8.20 16.75 -21.02
CA ARG A 51 -6.79 16.32 -20.93
C ARG A 51 -6.23 15.72 -22.23
N HIS A 52 -7.10 15.26 -23.14
CA HIS A 52 -6.72 14.63 -24.41
C HIS A 52 -7.43 15.31 -25.59
N ARG A 53 -7.23 16.64 -25.70
CA ARG A 53 -7.87 17.52 -26.69
C ARG A 53 -7.48 17.23 -28.14
N ASP A 54 -6.34 16.57 -28.32
CA ASP A 54 -5.75 16.11 -29.57
C ASP A 54 -6.51 14.94 -30.20
N ARG A 55 -7.26 14.17 -29.41
CA ARG A 55 -8.03 13.02 -29.94
C ARG A 55 -9.27 13.45 -30.71
N GLN A 56 -9.56 12.82 -31.84
CA GLN A 56 -10.76 13.08 -32.64
C GLN A 56 -12.05 12.83 -31.82
N PRO A 57 -13.09 13.67 -31.96
CA PRO A 57 -14.36 13.50 -31.24
C PRO A 57 -14.99 12.11 -31.39
N ASP A 58 -15.02 11.56 -32.61
CA ASP A 58 -15.62 10.25 -32.90
C ASP A 58 -14.93 9.13 -32.12
N HIS A 59 -13.58 9.16 -32.06
CA HIS A 59 -12.79 8.21 -31.27
C HIS A 59 -13.02 8.34 -29.76
N ARG A 60 -13.34 9.54 -29.26
CA ARG A 60 -13.69 9.71 -27.83
C ARG A 60 -15.06 9.10 -27.55
N GLN A 61 -16.01 9.28 -28.45
CA GLN A 61 -17.37 8.79 -28.27
C GLN A 61 -17.44 7.26 -28.34
N ASP A 62 -16.77 6.65 -29.34
CA ASP A 62 -16.64 5.19 -29.45
C ASP A 62 -16.00 4.58 -28.19
N LEU A 63 -14.96 5.22 -27.65
CA LEU A 63 -14.32 4.77 -26.41
C LEU A 63 -15.26 4.85 -25.20
N VAL A 64 -16.00 5.95 -25.06
CA VAL A 64 -16.96 6.15 -23.95
C VAL A 64 -18.09 5.11 -24.04
N GLU A 65 -18.60 4.84 -25.24
CA GLU A 65 -19.63 3.85 -25.46
C GLU A 65 -19.15 2.44 -25.08
N LYS A 66 -17.95 2.05 -25.50
CA LYS A 66 -17.32 0.78 -25.10
C LYS A 66 -17.15 0.67 -23.59
N ILE A 67 -16.71 1.74 -22.93
CA ILE A 67 -16.55 1.77 -21.47
C ILE A 67 -17.89 1.58 -20.75
N ASN A 68 -18.94 2.25 -21.21
CA ASN A 68 -20.27 2.16 -20.61
C ASN A 68 -20.91 0.77 -20.78
N GLN A 69 -20.47 -0.01 -21.77
CA GLN A 69 -20.92 -1.40 -21.95
C GLN A 69 -20.24 -2.38 -20.99
N ILE A 70 -19.16 -1.98 -20.29
CA ILE A 70 -18.43 -2.88 -19.38
C ILE A 70 -19.20 -2.99 -18.06
N PRO A 71 -19.69 -4.20 -17.69
CA PRO A 71 -20.42 -4.40 -16.45
C PRO A 71 -19.49 -4.33 -15.23
N ASN A 72 -20.10 -4.19 -14.05
CA ASN A 72 -19.39 -4.22 -12.77
C ASN A 72 -18.33 -3.11 -12.61
N THR A 73 -18.52 -1.94 -13.24
CA THR A 73 -17.65 -0.77 -13.02
C THR A 73 -18.31 0.25 -12.08
N LEU A 74 -17.55 1.22 -11.59
CA LEU A 74 -18.08 2.37 -10.86
C LEU A 74 -18.34 3.50 -11.86
N HIS A 75 -19.58 3.94 -11.95
CA HIS A 75 -20.02 4.95 -12.92
C HIS A 75 -19.94 6.36 -12.35
N THR A 76 -20.37 6.51 -11.10
CA THR A 76 -20.52 7.81 -10.46
C THR A 76 -19.53 8.02 -9.30
N GLN A 77 -19.28 9.28 -8.97
CA GLN A 77 -18.48 9.67 -7.78
C GLN A 77 -19.13 9.18 -6.48
N ASP A 78 -20.46 9.08 -6.45
CA ASP A 78 -21.23 8.59 -5.33
C ASP A 78 -20.90 7.13 -5.00
N GLU A 79 -20.75 6.28 -6.03
CA GLU A 79 -20.38 4.87 -5.89
C GLU A 79 -18.95 4.65 -5.36
N LEU A 80 -18.11 5.69 -5.30
CA LEU A 80 -16.77 5.59 -4.68
C LEU A 80 -16.83 5.29 -3.18
N ARG A 81 -18.00 5.40 -2.54
CA ARG A 81 -18.21 4.89 -1.17
C ARG A 81 -18.01 3.38 -1.06
N ASP A 82 -18.23 2.65 -2.16
CA ASP A 82 -18.03 1.20 -2.24
C ASP A 82 -16.61 0.83 -2.73
N LEU A 83 -15.77 1.83 -3.01
CA LEU A 83 -14.39 1.62 -3.47
C LEU A 83 -13.56 0.97 -2.35
N ARG A 84 -13.00 -0.20 -2.66
CA ARG A 84 -12.07 -0.90 -1.78
C ARG A 84 -10.65 -0.46 -2.05
N TYR A 85 -10.00 0.10 -1.03
CA TYR A 85 -8.58 0.44 -1.10
C TYR A 85 -7.73 -0.79 -0.77
N PRO A 86 -6.58 -0.95 -1.43
CA PRO A 86 -5.66 -2.01 -1.05
C PRO A 86 -5.05 -1.68 0.31
N THR A 87 -5.05 -2.65 1.21
CA THR A 87 -4.61 -2.46 2.60
C THR A 87 -3.14 -2.84 2.81
N ASN A 88 -2.57 -3.72 1.98
CA ASN A 88 -1.18 -4.17 2.10
C ASN A 88 -0.62 -4.62 0.74
N THR A 89 -0.61 -3.71 -0.24
CA THR A 89 -0.08 -4.05 -1.57
C THR A 89 1.43 -4.29 -1.49
N ILE A 90 1.87 -5.48 -1.90
CA ILE A 90 3.28 -5.82 -2.02
C ILE A 90 3.91 -5.08 -3.20
N GLU A 91 3.12 -4.83 -4.24
CA GLU A 91 3.56 -4.16 -5.47
C GLU A 91 2.75 -2.89 -5.74
N PRO A 92 3.28 -1.94 -6.54
CA PRO A 92 2.51 -0.81 -7.01
C PRO A 92 1.33 -1.26 -7.88
N VAL A 93 0.20 -0.58 -7.76
CA VAL A 93 -0.93 -0.79 -8.68
C VAL A 93 -0.51 -0.33 -10.08
N PRO A 94 -0.61 -1.18 -11.11
CA PRO A 94 -0.20 -0.87 -12.48
C PRO A 94 -0.92 0.36 -13.07
N PHE A 95 -0.28 1.01 -14.04
CA PHE A 95 -0.78 2.17 -14.81
C PHE A 95 -1.08 3.45 -14.00
N LEU A 96 -1.12 3.39 -12.67
CA LEU A 96 -1.16 4.57 -11.82
C LEU A 96 0.18 5.30 -11.81
N ALA A 97 0.13 6.57 -11.40
CA ALA A 97 1.32 7.38 -11.17
C ALA A 97 2.32 6.65 -10.26
N PRO A 98 3.64 6.82 -10.50
CA PRO A 98 4.66 6.12 -9.73
C PRO A 98 4.51 6.31 -8.22
N PRO A 99 4.82 5.28 -7.41
CA PRO A 99 4.79 5.39 -5.96
C PRO A 99 5.60 6.56 -5.44
N LYS A 100 5.06 7.20 -4.41
CA LYS A 100 5.68 8.36 -3.76
C LYS A 100 6.31 7.90 -2.44
N PRO A 101 7.61 8.12 -2.20
CA PRO A 101 8.33 7.55 -1.06
C PRO A 101 8.20 8.38 0.24
N ASP A 102 7.46 9.48 0.21
CA ASP A 102 7.33 10.47 1.29
C ASP A 102 6.02 10.35 2.08
N GLY A 103 5.40 9.16 2.10
CA GLY A 103 4.20 8.88 2.88
C GLY A 103 4.48 8.76 4.39
N LEU A 104 3.54 9.25 5.19
CA LEU A 104 3.49 9.12 6.64
C LEU A 104 2.25 8.30 7.00
N ILE A 105 2.44 7.10 7.57
CA ILE A 105 1.34 6.20 7.97
C ILE A 105 1.11 6.25 9.49
N CYS A 106 -0.15 6.38 9.90
CA CYS A 106 -0.53 6.25 11.31
C CYS A 106 -0.42 4.79 11.74
N ARG A 107 0.35 4.49 12.80
CA ARG A 107 0.43 3.13 13.36
C ARG A 107 -0.90 2.66 13.98
N ALA A 108 -1.73 3.58 14.45
CA ALA A 108 -3.00 3.25 15.11
C ALA A 108 -4.14 2.95 14.12
N CYS A 109 -4.23 3.67 13.00
CA CYS A 109 -5.34 3.55 12.06
C CYS A 109 -4.95 3.27 10.60
N GLY A 110 -3.66 3.21 10.28
CA GLY A 110 -3.16 2.96 8.92
C GLY A 110 -3.41 4.09 7.92
N TYR A 111 -3.88 5.26 8.37
CA TYR A 111 -4.13 6.39 7.48
C TYR A 111 -2.81 6.99 6.99
N ILE A 112 -2.73 7.29 5.69
CA ILE A 112 -1.53 7.81 5.03
C ILE A 112 -1.76 9.24 4.55
N PHE A 113 -0.81 10.13 4.84
CA PHE A 113 -0.77 11.47 4.28
C PHE A 113 0.64 11.83 3.75
N ARG A 114 0.72 12.86 2.92
CA ARG A 114 1.97 13.40 2.37
C ARG A 114 1.96 14.92 2.61
N ARG A 115 2.95 15.43 3.34
CA ARG A 115 3.16 16.86 3.68
C ARG A 115 2.02 17.56 4.45
N ILE A 116 2.00 17.35 5.77
CA ILE A 116 1.83 18.34 6.88
C ILE A 116 2.02 17.51 8.16
N ASN A 117 3.06 17.81 8.95
CA ASN A 117 3.23 17.19 10.26
C ASN A 117 1.94 17.47 11.09
N PRO A 118 1.21 16.47 11.61
CA PRO A 118 -0.02 16.69 12.38
C PRO A 118 0.23 17.34 13.75
N ARG A 119 1.47 17.80 14.02
CA ARG A 119 1.78 18.74 15.11
C ARG A 119 1.04 20.09 14.98
N GLY A 120 0.27 20.32 13.91
CA GLY A 120 -0.62 21.47 13.75
C GLY A 120 -2.05 21.23 14.28
N ARG A 121 -2.30 21.70 15.51
CA ARG A 121 -3.59 22.03 16.18
C ARG A 121 -4.72 20.99 16.14
N GLY A 122 -4.85 20.23 17.23
CA GLY A 122 -6.06 19.51 17.61
C GLY A 122 -5.82 18.62 18.83
N ARG A 123 -6.75 18.62 19.81
CA ARG A 123 -6.70 17.71 20.96
C ARG A 123 -6.90 16.28 20.43
N PRO A 124 -6.04 15.30 20.78
CA PRO A 124 -6.27 13.90 20.43
C PRO A 124 -7.66 13.44 20.91
N PRO A 125 -8.34 12.54 20.17
CA PRO A 125 -9.57 11.92 20.66
C PRO A 125 -9.33 11.30 22.05
N PRO A 126 -10.29 11.36 22.98
CA PRO A 126 -10.08 10.94 24.38
C PRO A 126 -9.57 9.51 24.57
N ASN A 127 -9.72 8.64 23.56
CA ASN A 127 -9.35 7.24 23.60
C ASN A 127 -8.06 6.88 22.84
N CYS A 128 -7.26 7.86 22.40
CA CYS A 128 -5.94 7.58 21.83
C CYS A 128 -4.91 7.51 22.96
N HIS A 129 -4.68 6.31 23.50
CA HIS A 129 -3.67 6.08 24.53
C HIS A 129 -2.28 6.16 23.88
N VAL A 130 -1.71 7.36 23.83
CA VAL A 130 -0.38 7.62 23.26
C VAL A 130 0.68 7.18 24.27
N SER A 131 1.27 6.00 24.06
CA SER A 131 2.54 5.63 24.69
C SER A 131 3.62 6.64 24.27
N THR A 132 4.31 7.21 25.25
CA THR A 132 5.21 8.37 25.11
C THR A 132 6.54 8.04 24.40
N TYR A 133 6.77 6.78 24.02
CA TYR A 133 8.08 6.29 23.59
C TYR A 133 8.18 5.78 22.15
N GLU A 134 7.07 5.57 21.44
CA GLU A 134 7.13 5.23 20.01
C GLU A 134 6.48 6.31 19.14
N PRO A 135 7.14 6.76 18.05
CA PRO A 135 6.52 7.64 17.09
C PRO A 135 5.24 7.00 16.55
N LEU A 136 4.10 7.68 16.73
CA LEU A 136 2.79 7.27 16.20
C LEU A 136 2.77 7.12 14.67
N TRP A 137 3.80 7.63 14.00
CA TRP A 137 3.93 7.70 12.56
C TRP A 137 5.10 6.87 12.08
N GLU A 138 4.87 6.06 11.05
CA GLU A 138 5.95 5.49 10.27
C GLU A 138 6.19 6.34 9.02
N GLU A 139 7.43 6.77 8.86
CA GLU A 139 7.84 7.70 7.80
C GLU A 139 8.40 6.96 6.57
N HIS A 140 8.49 7.69 5.46
CA HIS A 140 9.06 7.25 4.18
C HIS A 140 8.31 6.09 3.50
N VAL A 141 7.02 5.94 3.79
CA VAL A 141 6.19 4.87 3.24
C VAL A 141 5.93 5.15 1.77
N ALA A 142 6.20 4.16 0.91
CA ALA A 142 5.84 4.23 -0.49
C ALA A 142 4.31 4.14 -0.63
N CYS A 143 3.69 5.15 -1.24
CA CYS A 143 2.24 5.19 -1.39
C CYS A 143 1.80 5.67 -2.78
N GLN A 144 0.62 5.21 -3.18
CA GLN A 144 -0.10 5.60 -4.39
C GLN A 144 -1.51 6.06 -4.03
N ARG A 145 -2.20 6.63 -5.00
CA ARG A 145 -3.62 6.99 -4.92
C ARG A 145 -4.27 6.80 -6.28
N PHE A 146 -5.56 6.52 -6.29
CA PHE A 146 -6.33 6.39 -7.53
C PHE A 146 -6.59 7.75 -8.17
N PHE A 147 -7.12 8.69 -7.39
CA PHE A 147 -7.57 9.99 -7.89
C PHE A 147 -6.66 11.12 -7.41
N PRO A 148 -6.44 12.17 -8.22
CA PRO A 148 -5.61 13.30 -7.82
C PRO A 148 -6.25 14.15 -6.72
N GLU A 149 -7.58 14.29 -6.72
CA GLU A 149 -8.37 15.09 -5.79
C GLU A 149 -9.76 14.42 -5.63
N ARG A 150 -10.60 14.92 -4.71
CA ARG A 150 -12.01 14.50 -4.47
C ARG A 150 -12.18 13.17 -3.71
N ALA A 151 -13.42 12.67 -3.67
CA ALA A 151 -13.72 11.33 -3.21
C ALA A 151 -12.85 10.32 -3.98
N GLY A 152 -12.34 9.29 -3.30
CA GLY A 152 -11.40 8.36 -3.93
C GLY A 152 -9.91 8.73 -3.80
N SER A 153 -9.55 9.97 -3.44
CA SER A 153 -8.15 10.47 -3.46
C SER A 153 -7.27 10.02 -2.29
N ARG A 154 -7.74 9.07 -1.48
CA ARG A 154 -7.00 8.52 -0.34
C ARG A 154 -5.70 7.84 -0.80
N TRP A 155 -4.63 8.09 -0.06
CA TRP A 155 -3.37 7.38 -0.21
C TRP A 155 -3.44 5.97 0.38
N PHE A 156 -2.84 5.01 -0.32
CA PHE A 156 -2.66 3.64 0.13
C PHE A 156 -1.22 3.20 -0.02
N GLN A 157 -0.79 2.29 0.85
CA GLN A 157 0.59 1.79 0.89
C GLN A 157 0.84 0.78 -0.23
N VAL A 158 2.03 0.87 -0.79
CA VAL A 158 2.60 -0.11 -1.72
C VAL A 158 4.01 -0.47 -1.28
N ASN A 159 4.57 -1.58 -1.76
CA ASN A 159 5.93 -2.04 -1.42
C ASN A 159 6.13 -2.32 0.09
N ALA A 160 5.10 -2.80 0.78
CA ALA A 160 5.15 -3.02 2.24
C ALA A 160 6.24 -4.03 2.68
N GLN A 161 6.44 -5.12 1.94
CA GLN A 161 7.39 -6.18 2.31
C GLN A 161 8.87 -5.83 2.06
N THR A 162 9.17 -4.94 1.11
CA THR A 162 10.55 -4.54 0.82
C THR A 162 11.21 -3.86 2.03
N ARG A 163 10.42 -3.26 2.93
CA ARG A 163 10.92 -2.67 4.19
C ARG A 163 11.31 -3.70 5.22
N LEU A 164 10.44 -4.68 5.50
CA LEU A 164 10.73 -5.74 6.47
C LEU A 164 12.05 -6.44 6.13
N GLN A 165 12.32 -6.72 4.85
CA GLN A 165 13.58 -7.30 4.43
C GLN A 165 14.78 -6.36 4.58
N ARG A 166 14.63 -5.04 4.34
CA ARG A 166 15.70 -4.06 4.57
C ARG A 166 16.01 -3.89 6.06
N ASP A 167 14.99 -3.89 6.92
CA ASP A 167 15.18 -3.76 8.36
C ASP A 167 15.81 -5.01 8.96
N VAL A 168 15.44 -6.21 8.47
CA VAL A 168 16.14 -7.46 8.80
C VAL A 168 17.59 -7.39 8.35
N ARG A 169 17.88 -6.98 7.10
CA ARG A 169 19.27 -6.84 6.60
C ARG A 169 20.07 -5.80 7.37
N LYS A 170 19.48 -4.67 7.76
CA LYS A 170 20.13 -3.65 8.62
C LYS A 170 20.45 -4.22 10.00
N ARG A 171 19.51 -4.93 10.64
CA ARG A 171 19.77 -5.60 11.94
C ARG A 171 20.87 -6.64 11.83
N VAL A 172 20.87 -7.43 10.75
CA VAL A 172 21.93 -8.42 10.50
C VAL A 172 23.29 -7.73 10.31
N HIS A 173 23.34 -6.59 9.61
CA HIS A 173 24.59 -5.85 9.41
C HIS A 173 25.09 -5.13 10.69
N THR A 174 24.20 -4.58 11.51
CA THR A 174 24.58 -4.02 12.82
C THR A 174 25.03 -5.11 13.79
N ASN A 175 24.37 -6.28 13.78
CA ASN A 175 24.77 -7.43 14.60
C ASN A 175 26.10 -8.03 14.13
N SER A 176 26.38 -8.00 12.82
CA SER A 176 27.67 -8.42 12.26
C SER A 176 28.82 -7.48 12.65
N SER A 177 28.52 -6.24 13.08
CA SER A 177 29.52 -5.26 13.52
C SER A 177 29.79 -5.31 15.02
N GLN A 178 28.89 -5.90 15.81
CA GLN A 178 29.05 -6.09 17.26
C GLN A 178 29.44 -7.52 17.66
N SER A 179 29.38 -8.50 16.77
CA SER A 179 29.82 -9.87 17.05
C SER A 179 31.20 -10.15 16.45
N ARG A 180 32.24 -9.64 17.11
CA ARG A 180 33.56 -10.30 17.18
C ARG A 180 33.89 -10.55 18.64
N VAL A 181 33.01 -11.24 19.35
CA VAL A 181 33.42 -11.99 20.52
C VAL A 181 33.43 -13.44 20.05
N ALA A 182 34.61 -14.05 20.01
CA ALA A 182 34.77 -15.45 19.73
C ALA A 182 33.82 -16.27 20.62
N PRO A 183 33.22 -17.37 20.14
CA PRO A 183 32.41 -18.25 20.98
C PRO A 183 33.25 -18.62 22.21
N ARG A 184 32.88 -18.12 23.38
CA ARG A 184 33.47 -18.61 24.61
C ARG A 184 32.86 -19.98 24.83
N GLU A 185 33.68 -21.01 24.70
CA GLU A 185 33.34 -22.34 25.17
C GLU A 185 32.78 -22.20 26.59
N LEU A 186 31.59 -22.73 26.82
CA LEU A 186 30.99 -22.79 28.15
C LEU A 186 31.95 -23.55 29.04
N ASP A 187 32.29 -22.98 30.20
CA ASP A 187 33.18 -23.66 31.12
C ASP A 187 32.53 -24.95 31.64
N GLN A 188 33.38 -25.91 32.01
CA GLN A 188 32.96 -27.24 32.48
C GLN A 188 31.94 -27.13 33.64
N VAL A 189 32.05 -26.08 34.45
CA VAL A 189 31.16 -25.81 35.59
C VAL A 189 29.75 -25.45 35.14
N SER A 190 29.62 -24.60 34.11
CA SER A 190 28.33 -24.24 33.51
C SER A 190 27.66 -25.45 32.84
N HIS A 191 28.46 -26.33 32.22
CA HIS A 191 27.95 -27.58 31.66
C HIS A 191 27.43 -28.55 32.73
N SER A 192 28.16 -28.71 33.84
CA SER A 192 27.71 -29.53 34.97
C SER A 192 26.44 -28.98 35.62
N HIS A 193 26.33 -27.66 35.77
CA HIS A 193 25.15 -27.02 36.35
C HIS A 193 23.89 -27.21 35.49
N LEU A 194 24.02 -27.11 34.16
CA LEU A 194 22.90 -27.38 33.26
C LEU A 194 22.47 -28.85 33.31
N GLY A 195 23.42 -29.78 33.47
CA GLY A 195 23.12 -31.20 33.68
C GLY A 195 22.28 -31.45 34.93
N GLU A 196 22.64 -30.84 36.07
CA GLU A 196 21.86 -30.97 37.32
C GLU A 196 20.44 -30.40 37.21
N LEU A 197 20.25 -29.35 36.42
CA LEU A 197 18.92 -28.76 36.22
C LEU A 197 18.02 -29.67 35.37
N ILE A 198 18.59 -30.33 34.35
CA ILE A 198 17.87 -31.28 33.49
C ILE A 198 17.50 -32.54 34.29
N ASP A 199 18.43 -33.10 35.08
CA ASP A 199 18.17 -34.27 35.93
C ASP A 199 17.08 -33.98 36.99
N ARG A 200 17.05 -32.76 37.54
CA ARG A 200 15.97 -32.34 38.44
C ARG A 200 14.62 -32.24 37.74
N GLU A 201 14.58 -31.83 36.48
CA GLU A 201 13.33 -31.68 35.72
C GLU A 201 12.73 -33.05 35.33
N GLU A 202 13.57 -34.05 35.05
CA GLU A 202 13.14 -35.43 34.79
C GLU A 202 12.68 -36.18 36.06
N THR A 203 13.06 -35.71 37.25
CA THR A 203 12.63 -36.34 38.51
C THR A 203 11.19 -35.96 38.92
N TYR A 204 10.62 -34.91 38.30
CA TYR A 204 9.26 -34.42 38.60
C TYR A 204 8.25 -34.66 37.46
N TRP A 205 8.57 -35.51 36.49
CA TRP A 205 7.68 -36.04 35.45
C TRP A 205 7.78 -37.57 35.35
#